data_AF-A0A7K0ZM69-F1
#
_entry.id   AF-A0A7K0ZM69-F1
#
_cell.length_a   1.000
_cell.length_b   1.000
_cell.length_c   1.000
_cell.angle_alpha   90.00
_cell.angle_beta   90.00
_cell.angle_gamma   90.00
#
_symmetry.space_group_name_H-M   'P 1'
#
loop_
_entity.id
_entity.type
_entity.pdbx_description
1 polymer ?
#
loop_
_entity_poly.entity_id
_entity_poly.type
_entity_poly.pdbx_seq_one_letter_code
_entity_poly.pdbx_strand_id
1 'polypeptide(L)'
;IQMIGRAARNVSGQVVMYADKITPSMERAIGETKRRRETQIAYNLEHGIEPQTIRKAVGDILSFLNGFGEDSALPGKGGRRQHERDKVKQELKSLPQQELGRLIQTLEEEMHEAATDLKFEYAARLRDEIRDLSRELRDAR
;
A
#
# COMPACT_ATOMS: atom_id res chain seq x y z
N ILE A 1 -24.06 1.42 -6.91
CA ILE A 1 -23.34 2.08 -8.05
C ILE A 1 -21.98 2.62 -7.62
N GLN A 2 -21.88 3.52 -6.63
CA GLN A 2 -20.59 4.11 -6.20
C GLN A 2 -19.51 3.07 -5.87
N MET A 3 -19.88 2.03 -5.11
CA MET A 3 -18.96 0.93 -4.78
C MET A 3 -18.46 0.16 -6.02
N ILE A 4 -19.33 -0.04 -7.03
CA ILE A 4 -18.96 -0.69 -8.29
C ILE A 4 -17.94 0.17 -9.06
N GLY A 5 -18.12 1.49 -9.02
CA GLY A 5 -17.23 2.44 -9.68
C GLY A 5 -15.78 2.41 -9.19
N ARG A 6 -15.51 1.92 -7.97
CA ARG A 6 -14.14 1.74 -7.47
C ARG A 6 -13.37 0.70 -8.29
N ALA A 7 -14.04 -0.34 -8.78
CA ALA A 7 -13.43 -1.38 -9.61
C ALA A 7 -13.16 -0.93 -11.05
N ALA A 8 -13.85 0.11 -11.54
CA ALA A 8 -13.76 0.58 -12.92
C ALA A 8 -12.42 1.26 -13.28
N ARG A 9 -11.51 1.42 -12.32
CA ARG A 9 -10.17 2.01 -12.54
C ARG A 9 -9.14 1.01 -13.06
N ASN A 10 -9.52 -0.26 -13.22
CA ASN A 10 -8.66 -1.34 -13.68
C ASN A 10 -9.34 -2.10 -14.82
N VAL A 11 -8.57 -2.53 -15.82
CA VAL A 11 -9.06 -3.30 -16.97
C VAL A 11 -9.73 -4.62 -16.59
N SER A 12 -9.24 -5.27 -15.53
CA SER A 12 -9.78 -6.52 -14.97
C SER A 12 -10.71 -6.27 -13.78
N GLY A 13 -11.22 -5.04 -13.63
CA GLY A 13 -12.11 -4.68 -12.54
C GLY A 13 -13.39 -5.53 -12.51
N GLN A 14 -13.58 -6.27 -11.42
CA GLN A 14 -14.75 -7.11 -11.18
C GLN A 14 -15.40 -6.77 -9.84
N VAL A 15 -16.73 -6.95 -9.77
CA VAL A 15 -17.51 -6.78 -8.54
C VAL A 15 -18.32 -8.04 -8.32
N VAL A 16 -18.22 -8.60 -7.12
CA VAL A 16 -19.03 -9.74 -6.67
C VAL A 16 -19.98 -9.24 -5.59
N MET A 17 -21.28 -9.50 -5.75
CA MET A 17 -22.30 -9.17 -4.77
C MET A 17 -22.85 -10.47 -4.19
N TYR A 18 -22.61 -10.71 -2.90
CA TYR A 18 -23.20 -11.85 -2.19
C TYR A 18 -24.60 -11.48 -1.72
N ALA A 19 -25.61 -12.17 -2.25
CA ALA A 19 -27.00 -11.99 -1.85
C ALA A 19 -27.82 -13.22 -2.24
N ASP A 20 -28.81 -13.58 -1.41
CA ASP A 20 -29.72 -14.70 -1.69
C ASP A 20 -30.75 -14.35 -2.77
N LYS A 21 -31.08 -13.06 -2.93
CA LYS A 21 -32.02 -12.56 -3.93
C LYS A 21 -31.58 -11.22 -4.51
N ILE A 22 -32.00 -10.95 -5.74
CA ILE A 22 -31.80 -9.66 -6.39
C ILE A 22 -32.83 -8.68 -5.84
N THR A 23 -32.36 -7.63 -5.17
CA THR A 23 -33.22 -6.53 -4.72
C THR A 23 -33.44 -5.51 -5.84
N PRO A 24 -34.52 -4.70 -5.81
CA PRO A 24 -34.74 -3.65 -6.81
C PRO A 24 -33.57 -2.65 -6.92
N SER A 25 -32.86 -2.40 -5.82
CA SER A 25 -31.67 -1.55 -5.81
C SER A 25 -30.49 -2.21 -6.53
N MET A 26 -30.31 -3.53 -6.37
CA MET A 26 -29.30 -4.28 -7.11
C MET A 26 -29.62 -4.30 -8.60
N GLU A 27 -30.88 -4.53 -8.96
CA GLU A 27 -31.34 -4.54 -10.34
C GLU A 27 -31.04 -3.21 -11.05
N ARG A 28 -31.41 -2.07 -10.44
CA ARG A 28 -31.08 -0.74 -10.97
C ARG A 28 -29.57 -0.54 -11.11
N ALA A 29 -28.79 -0.95 -10.10
CA ALA A 29 -27.34 -0.77 -10.11
C ALA A 29 -26.65 -1.64 -11.18
N ILE A 30 -27.07 -2.89 -11.32
CA ILE A 30 -26.55 -3.84 -12.30
C ILE A 30 -26.96 -3.39 -13.71
N GLY A 31 -28.22 -3.00 -13.91
CA GLY A 31 -28.73 -2.51 -15.18
C GLY A 31 -27.97 -1.28 -15.68
N GLU A 32 -27.80 -0.26 -14.83
CA GLU A 32 -27.04 0.94 -15.21
C GLU A 32 -25.56 0.63 -15.48
N THR A 33 -24.96 -0.31 -14.75
CA THR A 33 -23.58 -0.75 -14.98
C THR A 33 -23.43 -1.45 -16.34
N LYS A 34 -24.35 -2.35 -16.68
CA LYS A 34 -24.35 -3.06 -17.98
C LYS A 34 -24.55 -2.09 -19.14
N ARG A 35 -25.56 -1.22 -19.05
CA ARG A 35 -25.84 -0.19 -20.06
C ARG A 35 -24.60 0.66 -20.38
N ARG A 36 -23.92 1.16 -19.34
CA ARG A 36 -22.68 1.96 -19.53
C ARG A 36 -21.56 1.14 -20.16
N ARG A 37 -21.37 -0.10 -19.72
CA ARG A 37 -20.31 -0.98 -20.23
C ARG A 37 -20.53 -1.30 -21.71
N GLU A 38 -21.77 -1.57 -22.12
CA GLU A 38 -22.12 -1.82 -23.52
C GLU A 38 -21.80 -0.62 -24.42
N THR A 39 -22.19 0.60 -24.00
CA THR A 39 -21.84 1.83 -24.73
C THR A 39 -20.33 2.03 -24.84
N GLN A 40 -19.59 1.77 -23.74
CA GLN A 40 -18.13 1.90 -23.73
C GLN A 40 -17.45 0.88 -24.65
N ILE A 41 -17.90 -0.37 -24.66
CA ILE A 41 -17.37 -1.41 -25.56
C ILE A 41 -17.63 -1.04 -27.02
N ALA A 42 -18.85 -0.60 -27.34
CA ALA A 42 -19.20 -0.18 -28.69
C ALA A 42 -18.33 0.99 -29.16
N TYR A 43 -18.18 2.01 -28.31
CA TYR A 43 -17.32 3.17 -28.60
C TYR A 43 -15.86 2.74 -28.81
N ASN A 44 -15.33 1.89 -27.92
CA ASN A 44 -13.96 1.41 -28.03
C ASN A 44 -13.73 0.59 -29.31
N LEU A 45 -14.70 -0.25 -29.70
CA LEU A 45 -14.61 -1.05 -30.93
C LEU A 45 -14.64 -0.17 -32.18
N GLU A 46 -15.54 0.82 -32.21
CA GLU A 46 -15.66 1.78 -33.32
C GLU A 46 -14.39 2.62 -33.49
N HIS A 47 -13.72 2.96 -32.39
CA HIS A 47 -12.54 3.83 -32.38
C HIS A 47 -11.21 3.07 -32.29
N GLY A 48 -11.23 1.73 -32.25
CA GLY A 48 -10.02 0.91 -32.10
C GLY A 48 -9.26 1.12 -30.79
N ILE A 49 -9.96 1.48 -29.71
CA ILE A 49 -9.35 1.78 -28.40
C ILE A 49 -9.20 0.48 -27.59
N GLU A 50 -7.97 0.12 -27.24
CA GLU A 50 -7.69 -0.96 -26.29
C GLU A 50 -7.72 -0.45 -24.84
N PRO A 51 -8.53 -1.04 -23.94
CA PRO A 51 -8.55 -0.64 -22.54
C PRO A 51 -7.19 -0.90 -21.87
N GLN A 52 -6.61 0.13 -21.25
CA GLN A 52 -5.38 0.02 -20.46
C GLN A 52 -5.56 0.62 -19.06
N THR A 53 -4.90 0.03 -18.07
CA THR A 53 -4.91 0.57 -16.70
C THR A 53 -3.97 1.76 -16.62
N ILE A 54 -4.47 2.91 -16.17
CA ILE A 54 -3.67 4.12 -15.97
C ILE A 54 -2.65 3.88 -14.85
N ARG A 55 -1.36 4.05 -15.17
CA ARG A 55 -0.28 4.12 -14.18
C ARG A 55 -0.11 5.57 -13.74
N LYS A 56 -0.75 5.94 -12.63
CA LYS A 56 -0.60 7.28 -12.06
C LYS A 56 0.63 7.29 -11.14
N ALA A 57 1.61 8.15 -11.42
CA ALA A 57 2.65 8.46 -10.46
C ALA A 57 2.00 9.04 -9.19
N VAL A 58 2.43 8.56 -8.02
CA VAL A 58 2.06 9.20 -6.75
C VAL A 58 2.62 10.62 -6.83
N GLY A 59 1.74 11.62 -6.78
CA GLY A 59 2.12 13.01 -7.02
C GLY A 59 3.24 13.44 -6.07
N ASP A 60 4.22 14.12 -6.64
CA ASP A 60 5.38 14.73 -5.98
C ASP A 60 4.95 15.72 -4.89
N ILE A 61 4.72 15.21 -3.68
CA ILE A 61 4.56 16.03 -2.46
C ILE A 61 5.90 16.72 -2.12
N LEU A 62 7.02 16.15 -2.59
CA LEU A 62 8.38 16.67 -2.39
C LEU A 62 8.66 17.98 -3.14
N SER A 63 7.96 18.25 -4.25
CA SER A 63 8.22 19.44 -5.06
C SER A 63 7.79 20.77 -4.39
N PHE A 64 7.11 20.71 -3.24
CA PHE A 64 6.76 21.87 -2.41
C PHE A 64 7.80 22.19 -1.31
N LEU A 65 8.74 21.28 -1.02
CA LEU A 65 9.62 21.35 0.16
C LEU A 65 11.10 21.66 -0.14
N ASN A 66 11.56 21.56 -1.39
CA ASN A 66 12.97 21.74 -1.79
C ASN A 66 13.49 23.21 -1.73
N GLY A 67 12.88 24.07 -0.92
CA GLY A 67 13.26 25.48 -0.75
C GLY A 67 14.27 25.77 0.36
N PHE A 68 14.67 24.79 1.18
CA PHE A 68 15.49 25.07 2.35
C PHE A 68 16.60 24.04 2.58
N GLY A 69 17.84 24.51 2.41
CA GLY A 69 18.87 24.26 3.40
C GLY A 69 19.82 23.11 3.13
N GLU A 70 20.91 23.48 2.50
CA GLU A 70 22.20 22.81 2.35
C GLU A 70 22.84 22.39 3.69
N ASP A 71 23.78 21.46 3.58
CA ASP A 71 24.87 21.11 4.52
C ASP A 71 24.57 20.40 5.84
N SER A 72 25.01 19.13 5.93
CA SER A 72 25.83 18.64 7.06
C SER A 72 26.38 17.23 6.77
N ALA A 73 27.70 17.15 6.64
CA ALA A 73 28.48 15.93 6.43
C ALA A 73 28.44 14.96 7.64
N LEU A 74 28.36 13.66 7.35
CA LEU A 74 28.50 12.55 8.29
C LEU A 74 29.94 12.00 8.32
N PRO A 75 30.44 11.56 9.50
CA PRO A 75 31.51 10.58 9.54
C PRO A 75 31.15 9.32 10.35
N GLY A 76 31.51 8.15 9.81
CA GLY A 76 32.17 7.11 10.61
C GLY A 76 31.46 5.76 10.88
N LYS A 77 31.78 4.78 10.03
CA LYS A 77 31.99 3.31 10.22
C LYS A 77 31.86 2.67 11.62
N GLY A 78 31.45 1.38 11.63
CA GLY A 78 32.19 0.34 12.39
C GLY A 78 31.36 -0.84 12.90
N GLY A 79 31.67 -2.05 12.43
CA GLY A 79 30.93 -3.29 12.69
C GLY A 79 30.94 -3.80 14.13
N ARG A 80 29.78 -4.34 14.56
CA ARG A 80 29.55 -5.31 15.65
C ARG A 80 28.04 -5.51 15.82
N ARG A 81 27.37 -6.26 14.94
CA ARG A 81 25.91 -6.52 15.07
C ARG A 81 25.46 -7.93 14.70
N GLN A 82 26.37 -8.89 14.59
CA GLN A 82 26.00 -10.24 14.15
C GLN A 82 25.63 -11.18 15.32
N HIS A 83 26.09 -10.92 16.54
CA HIS A 83 25.82 -11.80 17.69
C HIS A 83 24.56 -11.44 18.52
N GLU A 84 23.96 -10.26 18.33
CA GLU A 84 22.69 -9.89 18.99
C GLU A 84 21.45 -10.42 18.25
N ARG A 85 21.54 -10.63 16.93
CA ARG A 85 20.39 -11.03 16.09
C ARG A 85 19.80 -12.41 16.47
N ASP A 86 20.62 -13.33 17.00
CA ASP A 86 20.15 -14.67 17.33
C ASP A 86 19.47 -14.76 18.71
N LYS A 87 19.77 -13.86 19.64
CA LYS A 87 19.08 -13.79 20.93
C LYS A 87 17.72 -13.11 20.81
N VAL A 88 17.64 -12.04 20.00
CA VAL A 88 16.40 -11.32 19.72
C VAL A 88 15.36 -12.24 19.04
N LYS A 89 15.79 -13.15 18.16
CA LYS A 89 14.91 -14.15 17.51
C LYS A 89 14.27 -15.17 18.46
N GLN A 90 14.90 -15.50 19.58
CA GLN A 90 14.31 -16.41 20.57
C GLN A 90 13.30 -15.69 21.46
N GLU A 91 13.52 -14.42 21.78
CA GLU A 91 12.59 -13.59 22.57
C GLU A 91 11.36 -13.15 21.76
N LEU A 92 11.49 -12.99 20.43
CA LEU A 92 10.38 -12.67 19.52
C LEU A 92 9.32 -13.78 19.39
N LYS A 93 9.69 -15.05 19.62
CA LYS A 93 8.73 -16.18 19.59
C LYS A 93 7.80 -16.22 20.79
N SER A 94 8.13 -15.51 21.87
CA SER A 94 7.33 -15.45 23.10
C SER A 94 6.43 -14.22 23.20
N LEU A 95 6.53 -13.26 22.28
CA LEU A 95 5.69 -12.06 22.28
C LEU A 95 4.30 -12.41 21.72
N PRO A 96 3.21 -12.04 22.42
CA PRO A 96 1.85 -12.15 21.87
C PRO A 96 1.80 -11.46 20.50
N GLN A 97 1.17 -12.06 19.51
CA GLN A 97 1.00 -11.49 18.15
C GLN A 97 0.46 -10.03 18.17
N GLN A 98 -0.25 -9.65 19.24
CA GLN A 98 -0.72 -8.30 19.50
C GLN A 98 0.41 -7.30 19.78
N GLU A 99 1.47 -7.70 20.47
CA GLU A 99 2.63 -6.85 20.80
C GLU A 99 3.50 -6.63 19.57
N LEU A 100 3.68 -7.65 18.72
CA LEU A 100 4.36 -7.52 17.44
C LEU A 100 3.62 -6.56 16.48
N GLY A 101 2.29 -6.63 16.46
CA GLY A 101 1.46 -5.69 15.69
C GLY A 101 1.58 -4.24 16.18
N ARG A 102 1.61 -4.02 17.49
CA ARG A 102 1.84 -2.68 18.08
C ARG A 102 3.22 -2.14 17.74
N LEU A 103 4.25 -2.98 17.81
CA LEU A 103 5.60 -2.60 17.45
C LEU A 103 5.71 -2.16 15.98
N ILE A 104 5.10 -2.92 15.07
CA ILE A 104 5.04 -2.55 13.65
C ILE A 104 4.38 -1.18 13.46
N GLN A 105 3.27 -0.92 14.15
CA GLN A 105 2.58 0.37 14.07
C GLN A 105 3.46 1.53 14.55
N THR A 106 4.17 1.38 15.67
CA THR A 106 5.10 2.41 16.18
C THR A 106 6.25 2.66 15.21
N LEU A 107 6.80 1.60 14.61
CA LEU A 107 7.87 1.72 13.61
C LEU A 107 7.37 2.38 12.32
N GLU A 108 6.12 2.13 11.91
CA GLU A 108 5.50 2.80 10.77
C GLU A 108 5.34 4.31 11.03
N GLU A 109 4.89 4.69 12.23
CA GLU A 109 4.79 6.10 12.65
C GLU A 109 6.17 6.78 12.63
N GLU A 110 7.19 6.13 13.20
CA GLU A 110 8.57 6.63 13.20
C GLU A 110 9.17 6.72 11.79
N MET A 111 8.86 5.75 10.91
CA MET A 111 9.27 5.79 9.50
C MET A 111 8.64 6.98 8.76
N HIS A 112 7.36 7.27 9.04
CA HIS A 112 6.66 8.40 8.45
C HIS A 112 7.17 9.74 8.98
N GLU A 113 7.50 9.83 10.27
CA GLU A 113 8.15 11.00 10.86
C GLU A 113 9.54 11.20 10.26
N ALA A 114 10.36 10.15 10.17
CA ALA A 114 11.67 10.18 9.52
C ALA A 114 11.60 10.60 8.04
N ALA A 115 10.57 10.18 7.32
CA ALA A 115 10.33 10.59 5.94
C ALA A 115 9.90 12.07 5.83
N THR A 116 9.14 12.56 6.81
CA THR A 116 8.75 13.98 6.93
C THR A 116 9.98 14.85 7.24
N ASP A 117 10.86 14.36 8.11
CA ASP A 117 12.14 14.96 8.50
C ASP A 117 13.24 14.83 7.43
N LEU A 118 12.94 14.28 6.25
CA LEU A 118 13.90 14.05 5.15
C LEU A 118 15.06 13.09 5.49
N LYS A 119 14.93 12.28 6.55
CA LYS A 119 15.90 11.25 6.96
C LYS A 119 15.67 9.94 6.19
N PHE A 120 15.80 9.98 4.87
CA PHE A 120 15.40 8.87 3.99
C PHE A 120 16.15 7.56 4.23
N GLU A 121 17.43 7.61 4.59
CA GLU A 121 18.19 6.40 4.93
C GLU A 121 17.65 5.72 6.18
N TYR A 122 17.23 6.52 7.16
CA TYR A 122 16.63 6.02 8.40
C TYR A 122 15.24 5.44 8.13
N ALA A 123 14.40 6.17 7.38
CA ALA A 123 13.10 5.65 6.93
C ALA A 123 13.24 4.36 6.09
N ALA A 124 14.26 4.25 5.23
CA ALA A 124 14.52 3.04 4.45
C ALA A 124 14.90 1.85 5.33
N ARG A 125 15.71 2.09 6.38
CA ARG A 125 16.06 1.06 7.37
C ARG A 125 14.84 0.60 8.14
N LEU A 126 14.02 1.53 8.63
CA LEU A 126 12.76 1.22 9.33
C LEU A 126 11.80 0.44 8.44
N ARG A 127 11.67 0.82 7.16
CA ARG A 127 10.86 0.09 6.17
C ARG A 127 11.30 -1.37 6.02
N ASP A 128 12.60 -1.61 5.94
CA ASP A 128 13.13 -2.96 5.73
C ASP A 128 12.97 -3.80 7.02
N GLU A 129 13.08 -3.19 8.19
CA GLU A 129 12.80 -3.82 9.49
C GLU A 129 11.30 -4.16 9.68
N ILE A 130 10.41 -3.23 9.33
CA ILE A 130 8.95 -3.46 9.30
C ILE A 130 8.59 -4.62 8.37
N ARG A 131 9.26 -4.73 7.21
CA ARG A 131 9.04 -5.82 6.25
C ARG A 131 9.43 -7.18 6.83
N ASP A 132 10.54 -7.25 7.54
CA ASP A 132 11.00 -8.49 8.18
C ASP A 132 10.06 -8.89 9.33
N LEU A 133 9.69 -7.96 10.21
CA LEU A 133 8.73 -8.20 11.30
C LEU A 133 7.34 -8.58 10.77
N SER A 134 6.90 -7.95 9.67
CA SER A 134 5.62 -8.28 9.02
C SER A 134 5.62 -9.66 8.39
N ARG A 135 6.76 -10.16 7.92
CA ARG A 135 6.90 -11.55 7.45
C ARG A 135 6.82 -12.53 8.62
N GLU A 136 7.53 -12.26 9.70
CA GLU A 136 7.49 -13.10 10.91
C GLU A 136 6.07 -13.18 11.51
N LEU A 137 5.33 -12.06 11.53
CA LEU A 137 3.92 -12.06 11.98
C LEU A 137 3.01 -12.90 11.06
N ARG A 138 3.29 -12.94 9.75
CA ARG A 138 2.54 -13.75 8.79
C ARG A 138 2.88 -15.24 8.91
N ASP A 139 4.14 -15.56 9.11
CA ASP A 139 4.61 -16.95 9.27
C ASP A 139 4.21 -17.55 10.64
N ALA A 140 3.91 -16.69 11.63
CA ALA A 140 3.37 -17.07 12.93
C ALA A 140 1.83 -17.21 12.97
N ARG A 141 1.13 -16.90 11.87
CA ARG A 141 -0.32 -17.12 11.70
C ARG A 141 -0.61 -18.48 11.08
#